data_AF-G5CJ63-F1
#
_entry.id   AF-G5CJ63-F1
#
_cell.length_a   1.000
_cell.length_b   1.000
_cell.length_c   1.000
_cell.angle_alpha   90.00
_cell.angle_beta   90.00
_cell.angle_gamma   90.00
#
_symmetry.space_group_name_H-M   'P 1'
#
loop_
_entity.id
_entity.type
_entity.pdbx_description
1 polymer ?
#
loop_
_entity_poly.entity_id
_entity_poly.type
_entity_poly.pdbx_seq_one_letter_code
_entity_poly.pdbx_strand_id
1 'polypeptide(L)'
;MQAWGAYAVSALWRHTVHRWIYGAAVAGLIVLGGSVSLLTGNAGLALGVMDAGLGGLLLALGWEWGAQQWARHRGFRVLYVLPSPSTWVARRLRRLGYSGPVATRLWEMHVNERERWTVIRDPARAVQAFRQAYTADRLRWLRERPDDVGLIICTFNRLPAAEWAALAQAGAWRVAAPLDPRIPPVVTPRRQRTTQLRMFGAVVSSRNRRHPATWTTIYVPPRATGSHG
;
A
#
# COMPACT_ATOMS: atom_id res chain seq x y z
N MET A 1 -8.87 11.11 -17.98
CA MET A 1 -9.66 11.17 -16.73
C MET A 1 -9.34 10.07 -15.70
N GLN A 2 -8.60 8.99 -16.04
CA GLN A 2 -8.28 7.88 -15.12
C GLN A 2 -7.24 8.20 -14.00
N ALA A 3 -6.40 9.23 -14.18
CA ALA A 3 -5.31 9.54 -13.24
C ALA A 3 -5.77 10.15 -11.90
N TRP A 4 -6.87 10.92 -11.91
CA TRP A 4 -7.40 11.56 -10.70
C TRP A 4 -8.15 10.57 -9.79
N GLY A 5 -8.89 9.63 -10.36
CA GLY A 5 -9.48 8.52 -9.60
C GLY A 5 -8.42 7.66 -8.93
N ALA A 6 -7.38 7.24 -9.67
CA ALA A 6 -6.25 6.50 -9.09
C ALA A 6 -5.47 7.32 -8.04
N TYR A 7 -5.36 8.64 -8.22
CA TYR A 7 -4.74 9.54 -7.24
C TYR A 7 -5.59 9.71 -5.99
N ALA A 8 -6.90 9.93 -6.11
CA ALA A 8 -7.83 10.06 -4.98
C ALA A 8 -7.92 8.74 -4.21
N VAL A 9 -7.97 7.60 -4.90
CA VAL A 9 -7.93 6.27 -4.31
C VAL A 9 -6.59 6.05 -3.60
N SER A 10 -5.45 6.33 -4.22
CA SER A 10 -4.13 6.18 -3.57
C SER A 10 -3.89 7.16 -2.42
N ALA A 11 -4.43 8.39 -2.51
CA ALA A 11 -4.32 9.42 -1.49
C ALA A 11 -5.23 9.15 -0.29
N LEU A 12 -6.49 8.74 -0.52
CA LEU A 12 -7.36 8.21 0.52
C LEU A 12 -6.64 7.02 1.16
N TRP A 13 -6.18 6.06 0.34
CA TRP A 13 -5.60 4.78 0.75
C TRP A 13 -4.31 4.88 1.59
N ARG A 14 -3.45 5.87 1.35
CA ARG A 14 -2.30 6.12 2.24
C ARG A 14 -2.68 6.54 3.66
N HIS A 15 -3.95 6.90 3.88
CA HIS A 15 -4.55 7.16 5.18
C HIS A 15 -5.57 6.07 5.60
N THR A 16 -5.86 5.04 4.79
CA THR A 16 -6.94 4.05 5.06
C THR A 16 -6.60 2.92 6.01
N VAL A 17 -5.42 2.91 6.63
CA VAL A 17 -5.13 2.00 7.76
C VAL A 17 -6.05 2.29 8.98
N HIS A 18 -6.92 3.29 8.86
CA HIS A 18 -7.73 3.83 9.92
C HIS A 18 -9.18 4.02 9.48
N ARG A 19 -10.08 3.09 9.87
CA ARG A 19 -11.54 3.26 9.70
C ARG A 19 -12.06 4.61 10.20
N TRP A 20 -11.40 5.20 11.21
CA TRP A 20 -11.71 6.54 11.71
C TRP A 20 -11.42 7.66 10.71
N ILE A 21 -10.50 7.48 9.76
CA ILE A 21 -10.19 8.45 8.72
C ILE A 21 -11.30 8.50 7.67
N TYR A 22 -12.01 7.40 7.41
CA TYR A 22 -13.23 7.46 6.61
C TYR A 22 -14.31 8.27 7.31
N GLY A 23 -14.47 8.07 8.63
CA GLY A 23 -15.35 8.91 9.45
C GLY A 23 -14.93 10.38 9.42
N ALA A 24 -13.64 10.67 9.54
CA ALA A 24 -13.10 12.04 9.51
C ALA A 24 -13.16 12.67 8.11
N ALA A 25 -13.00 11.89 7.04
CA ALA A 25 -13.13 12.35 5.66
C ALA A 25 -14.59 12.66 5.33
N VAL A 26 -15.53 11.79 5.73
CA VAL A 26 -16.97 12.05 5.59
C VAL A 26 -17.37 13.27 6.43
N ALA A 27 -16.95 13.35 7.69
CA ALA A 27 -17.20 14.52 8.53
C ALA A 27 -16.57 15.80 7.95
N GLY A 28 -15.35 15.71 7.42
CA GLY A 28 -14.67 16.82 6.76
C GLY A 28 -15.39 17.28 5.48
N LEU A 29 -15.93 16.36 4.69
CA LEU A 29 -16.75 16.68 3.51
C LEU A 29 -18.08 17.33 3.89
N ILE A 30 -18.71 16.88 4.97
CA ILE A 30 -19.94 17.51 5.52
C ILE A 30 -19.63 18.93 5.98
N VAL A 31 -18.55 19.14 6.75
CA VAL A 31 -18.13 20.47 7.21
C VAL A 31 -17.79 21.37 6.03
N LEU A 32 -17.03 20.86 5.05
CA LEU A 32 -16.65 21.61 3.86
C LEU A 32 -17.87 21.99 3.00
N GLY A 33 -18.80 21.05 2.79
CA GLY A 33 -20.06 21.32 2.10
C GLY A 33 -20.90 22.37 2.82
N GLY A 34 -20.99 22.28 4.16
CA GLY A 34 -21.65 23.29 4.99
C GLY A 34 -20.99 24.67 4.89
N SER A 35 -19.66 24.74 4.94
CA SER A 35 -18.91 25.99 4.77
C SER A 35 -19.09 26.60 3.38
N VAL A 36 -19.08 25.77 2.32
CA VAL A 36 -19.35 26.21 0.95
C VAL A 36 -20.76 26.79 0.84
N SER A 37 -21.75 26.10 1.40
CA SER A 37 -23.15 26.57 1.41
C SER A 37 -23.28 27.92 2.12
N LEU A 38 -22.67 28.06 3.30
CA LEU A 38 -22.67 29.29 4.09
C LEU A 38 -21.96 30.46 3.40
N LEU A 39 -20.82 30.20 2.75
CA LEU A 39 -19.99 31.24 2.13
C LEU A 39 -20.51 31.69 0.75
N THR A 40 -21.19 30.81 0.03
CA THR A 40 -21.60 31.07 -1.36
C THR A 40 -23.11 31.24 -1.53
N GLY A 41 -23.90 30.87 -0.52
CA GLY A 41 -25.36 30.76 -0.62
C GLY A 41 -25.83 29.68 -1.61
N ASN A 42 -24.89 28.89 -2.18
CA ASN A 42 -25.17 27.96 -3.27
C ASN A 42 -25.17 26.52 -2.74
N ALA A 43 -26.37 26.06 -2.38
CA ALA A 43 -26.60 24.68 -1.93
C ALA A 43 -26.21 23.64 -3.01
N GLY A 44 -26.32 23.98 -4.30
CA GLY A 44 -25.91 23.10 -5.40
C GLY A 44 -24.40 22.85 -5.44
N LEU A 45 -23.59 23.90 -5.21
CA LEU A 45 -22.13 23.75 -5.13
C LEU A 45 -21.71 22.91 -3.91
N ALA A 46 -22.38 23.12 -2.77
CA ALA A 46 -22.14 22.36 -1.55
C ALA A 46 -22.43 20.86 -1.74
N LEU A 47 -23.57 20.53 -2.35
CA LEU A 47 -23.94 19.15 -2.68
C LEU A 47 -22.96 18.53 -3.68
N GLY A 48 -22.55 19.27 -4.71
CA GLY A 48 -21.57 18.79 -5.68
C GLY A 48 -20.21 18.43 -5.07
N VAL A 49 -19.75 19.22 -4.08
CA VAL A 49 -18.51 18.92 -3.33
C VAL A 49 -18.66 17.66 -2.47
N MET A 50 -19.82 17.51 -1.81
CA MET A 50 -20.11 16.32 -1.00
C MET A 50 -20.23 15.06 -1.86
N ASP A 51 -20.94 15.12 -2.99
CA ASP A 51 -21.11 14.01 -3.93
C ASP A 51 -19.79 13.57 -4.55
N ALA A 52 -18.95 14.52 -4.98
CA ALA A 52 -17.62 14.20 -5.51
C ALA A 52 -16.73 13.52 -4.46
N GLY A 53 -16.80 13.98 -3.21
CA GLY A 53 -16.06 13.40 -2.10
C GLY A 53 -16.55 12.00 -1.71
N LEU A 54 -17.87 11.82 -1.58
CA LEU A 54 -18.50 10.53 -1.25
C LEU A 54 -18.31 9.52 -2.38
N GLY A 55 -18.49 9.95 -3.63
CA GLY A 55 -18.22 9.14 -4.82
C GLY A 55 -16.77 8.68 -4.89
N GLY A 56 -15.81 9.57 -4.63
CA GLY A 56 -14.40 9.21 -4.53
C GLY A 56 -14.10 8.19 -3.42
N LEU A 57 -14.76 8.30 -2.28
CA LEU A 57 -14.64 7.35 -1.17
C LEU A 57 -15.20 5.97 -1.52
N LEU A 58 -16.41 5.92 -2.08
CA LEU A 58 -17.05 4.66 -2.50
C LEU A 58 -16.24 3.95 -3.58
N LEU A 59 -15.68 4.70 -4.53
CA LEU A 59 -14.76 4.16 -5.54
C LEU A 59 -13.51 3.56 -4.91
N ALA A 60 -12.92 4.21 -3.90
CA ALA A 60 -11.75 3.67 -3.20
C ALA A 60 -12.06 2.36 -2.46
N LEU A 61 -13.19 2.32 -1.73
CA LEU A 61 -13.61 1.12 -1.02
C LEU A 61 -13.97 -0.03 -1.97
N GLY A 62 -14.72 0.27 -3.04
CA GLY A 62 -15.08 -0.70 -4.07
C GLY A 62 -13.85 -1.25 -4.78
N TRP A 63 -12.85 -0.41 -5.04
CA TRP A 63 -11.60 -0.83 -5.68
C TRP A 63 -10.75 -1.73 -4.78
N GLU A 64 -10.62 -1.40 -3.49
CA GLU A 64 -9.94 -2.27 -2.52
C GLU A 64 -10.62 -3.63 -2.43
N TRP A 65 -11.95 -3.66 -2.27
CA TRP A 65 -12.71 -4.90 -2.24
C TRP A 65 -12.53 -5.72 -3.53
N GLY A 66 -12.64 -5.08 -4.69
CA GLY A 66 -12.45 -5.73 -5.99
C GLY A 66 -11.06 -6.34 -6.13
N ALA A 67 -10.01 -5.62 -5.75
CA ALA A 67 -8.63 -6.13 -5.77
C ALA A 67 -8.44 -7.33 -4.83
N GLN A 68 -9.05 -7.30 -3.64
CA GLN A 68 -9.03 -8.42 -2.71
C GLN A 68 -9.79 -9.64 -3.24
N GLN A 69 -10.94 -9.44 -3.89
CA GLN A 69 -11.67 -10.55 -4.54
C GLN A 69 -10.86 -11.14 -5.69
N TRP A 70 -10.27 -10.30 -6.53
CA TRP A 70 -9.43 -10.73 -7.64
C TRP A 70 -8.21 -11.52 -7.16
N ALA A 71 -7.52 -11.04 -6.14
CA ALA A 71 -6.41 -11.76 -5.52
C ALA A 71 -6.85 -13.15 -5.01
N ARG A 72 -8.01 -13.22 -4.32
CA ARG A 72 -8.57 -14.50 -3.85
C ARG A 72 -8.94 -15.44 -5.00
N HIS A 73 -9.58 -14.94 -6.05
CA HIS A 73 -9.93 -15.74 -7.23
C HIS A 73 -8.68 -16.30 -7.94
N ARG A 74 -7.56 -15.57 -7.92
CA ARG A 74 -6.28 -16.07 -8.44
C ARG A 74 -5.54 -16.96 -7.44
N GLY A 75 -6.05 -17.15 -6.22
CA GLY A 75 -5.43 -18.01 -5.20
C GLY A 75 -4.30 -17.34 -4.41
N PHE A 76 -4.20 -16.00 -4.41
CA PHE A 76 -3.34 -15.29 -3.47
C PHE A 76 -3.96 -15.37 -2.07
N ARG A 77 -3.12 -15.59 -1.07
CA ARG A 77 -3.57 -15.87 0.29
C ARG A 77 -3.63 -14.62 1.14
N VAL A 78 -2.56 -13.81 1.10
CA VAL A 78 -2.30 -12.74 2.06
C VAL A 78 -1.98 -11.39 1.40
N LEU A 79 -1.67 -11.37 0.10
CA LEU A 79 -1.33 -10.16 -0.66
C LEU A 79 -2.33 -9.84 -1.77
N TYR A 80 -2.54 -8.55 -1.98
CA TYR A 80 -3.23 -7.99 -3.13
C TYR A 80 -2.49 -6.74 -3.63
N VAL A 81 -2.80 -6.28 -4.85
CA VAL A 81 -2.16 -5.11 -5.46
C VAL A 81 -3.18 -4.05 -5.83
N LEU A 82 -2.79 -2.78 -5.73
CA LEU A 82 -3.58 -1.64 -6.19
C LEU A 82 -2.77 -0.76 -7.14
N PRO A 83 -3.39 -0.06 -8.10
CA PRO A 83 -2.70 0.93 -8.92
C PRO A 83 -2.18 2.10 -8.06
N SER A 84 -0.98 2.59 -8.36
CA SER A 84 -0.32 3.70 -7.66
C SER A 84 0.00 4.85 -8.64
N PRO A 85 -0.14 6.13 -8.22
CA PRO A 85 0.03 7.28 -9.10
C PRO A 85 1.50 7.49 -9.45
N SER A 86 1.89 7.12 -10.68
CA SER A 86 3.27 7.10 -11.16
C SER A 86 4.00 8.44 -11.03
N THR A 87 3.38 9.57 -11.36
CA THR A 87 4.00 10.89 -11.22
C THR A 87 4.40 11.21 -9.77
N TRP A 88 3.54 10.86 -8.81
CA TRP A 88 3.83 11.07 -7.39
C TRP A 88 4.94 10.11 -6.94
N VAL A 89 4.82 8.82 -7.28
CA VAL A 89 5.82 7.82 -6.90
C VAL A 89 7.19 8.18 -7.48
N ALA A 90 7.26 8.57 -8.75
CA ALA A 90 8.50 9.00 -9.39
C ALA A 90 9.17 10.16 -8.64
N ARG A 91 8.38 11.18 -8.27
CA ARG A 91 8.88 12.32 -7.47
C ARG A 91 9.42 11.86 -6.11
N ARG A 92 8.78 10.89 -5.48
CA ARG A 92 9.22 10.35 -4.18
C ARG A 92 10.47 9.48 -4.32
N LEU A 93 10.51 8.58 -5.29
CA LEU A 93 11.68 7.74 -5.56
C LEU A 93 12.92 8.60 -5.82
N ARG A 94 12.81 9.67 -6.62
CA ARG A 94 13.92 10.63 -6.82
C ARG A 94 14.39 11.27 -5.52
N ARG A 95 13.46 11.73 -4.67
CA ARG A 95 13.81 12.29 -3.35
C ARG A 95 14.47 11.28 -2.40
N LEU A 96 14.21 9.99 -2.63
CA LEU A 96 14.84 8.90 -1.89
C LEU A 96 16.13 8.40 -2.53
N GLY A 97 16.62 9.05 -3.60
CA GLY A 97 17.90 8.74 -4.25
C GLY A 97 17.82 7.77 -5.43
N TYR A 98 16.63 7.42 -5.92
CA TYR A 98 16.49 6.62 -7.14
C TYR A 98 16.66 7.50 -8.39
N SER A 99 17.62 7.15 -9.25
CA SER A 99 17.93 7.88 -10.49
C SER A 99 17.45 7.19 -11.77
N GLY A 100 16.91 5.97 -11.67
CA GLY A 100 16.49 5.18 -12.83
C GLY A 100 15.10 5.55 -13.39
N PRO A 101 14.68 4.87 -14.48
CA PRO A 101 13.36 5.09 -15.08
C PRO A 101 12.23 4.58 -14.18
N VAL A 102 11.14 5.35 -14.12
CA VAL A 102 9.93 4.99 -13.36
C VAL A 102 8.80 4.65 -14.32
N ALA A 103 8.16 3.49 -14.13
CA ALA A 103 7.05 3.06 -14.99
C ALA A 103 5.90 4.07 -14.96
N THR A 104 5.21 4.21 -16.09
CA THR A 104 3.98 4.99 -16.20
C THR A 104 2.81 4.33 -15.49
N ARG A 105 2.82 2.99 -15.41
CA ARG A 105 1.87 2.16 -14.66
C ARG A 105 2.57 1.50 -13.48
N LEU A 106 2.04 1.71 -12.28
CA LEU A 106 2.60 1.16 -11.06
C LEU A 106 1.55 0.42 -10.27
N TRP A 107 1.95 -0.68 -9.66
CA TRP A 107 1.19 -1.42 -8.67
C TRP A 107 1.88 -1.34 -7.30
N GLU A 108 1.09 -1.22 -6.25
CA GLU A 108 1.57 -1.22 -4.87
C GLU A 108 1.12 -2.49 -4.13
N MET A 109 2.09 -3.09 -3.44
CA MET A 109 2.05 -4.23 -2.51
C MET A 109 1.21 -4.06 -1.25
N HIS A 110 0.09 -4.78 -1.07
CA HIS A 110 -0.71 -4.68 0.16
C HIS A 110 -1.02 -6.01 0.81
N VAL A 111 -1.07 -6.01 2.14
CA VAL A 111 -1.40 -7.18 2.97
C VAL A 111 -2.82 -7.05 3.50
N ASN A 112 -3.61 -8.12 3.42
CA ASN A 112 -4.96 -8.17 3.99
C ASN A 112 -5.12 -9.30 5.01
N GLU A 113 -4.55 -9.16 6.19
CA GLU A 113 -4.52 -10.30 7.14
C GLU A 113 -4.76 -9.92 8.60
N ARG A 114 -5.24 -8.70 8.87
CA ARG A 114 -5.56 -8.27 10.24
C ARG A 114 -6.57 -9.19 10.91
N GLU A 115 -7.58 -9.68 10.17
CA GLU A 115 -8.73 -10.39 10.73
C GLU A 115 -8.50 -11.91 10.89
N ARG A 116 -7.75 -12.53 9.97
CA ARG A 116 -7.50 -13.99 9.94
C ARG A 116 -6.52 -14.49 11.01
N TRP A 117 -5.60 -13.64 11.46
CA TRP A 117 -4.56 -14.01 12.44
C TRP A 117 -4.78 -13.36 13.80
N THR A 118 -6.04 -13.10 14.16
CA THR A 118 -6.41 -12.45 15.43
C THR A 118 -6.32 -13.39 16.64
N VAL A 119 -6.60 -14.68 16.45
CA VAL A 119 -6.57 -15.70 17.51
C VAL A 119 -5.64 -16.82 17.08
N ILE A 120 -4.47 -16.90 17.70
CA ILE A 120 -3.43 -17.87 17.34
C ILE A 120 -3.06 -18.71 18.56
N ARG A 121 -3.32 -20.02 18.48
CA ARG A 121 -2.94 -20.99 19.54
C ARG A 121 -1.44 -21.29 19.54
N ASP A 122 -0.81 -21.30 18.36
CA ASP A 122 0.63 -21.49 18.18
C ASP A 122 1.24 -20.33 17.36
N PRO A 123 1.74 -19.27 18.02
CA PRO A 123 2.30 -18.10 17.37
C PRO A 123 3.48 -18.40 16.45
N ALA A 124 4.34 -19.37 16.80
CA ALA A 124 5.54 -19.66 16.04
C ALA A 124 5.20 -20.29 14.69
N ARG A 125 4.34 -21.31 14.69
CA ARG A 125 3.86 -21.95 13.47
C ARG A 125 3.07 -21.00 12.59
N ALA A 126 2.25 -20.14 13.18
CA ALA A 126 1.48 -19.14 12.44
C ALA A 126 2.37 -18.08 11.78
N VAL A 127 3.41 -17.59 12.48
CA VAL A 127 4.43 -16.69 11.90
C VAL A 127 5.12 -17.35 10.71
N GLN A 128 5.49 -18.63 10.83
CA GLN A 128 6.14 -19.38 9.75
C GLN A 128 5.22 -19.54 8.53
N ALA A 129 3.97 -19.98 8.75
CA ALA A 129 2.98 -20.15 7.70
C ALA A 129 2.66 -18.82 7.00
N PHE A 130 2.50 -17.73 7.76
CA PHE A 130 2.30 -16.39 7.22
C PHE A 130 3.49 -15.97 6.36
N ARG A 131 4.74 -16.10 6.86
CA ARG A 131 5.94 -15.73 6.10
C ARG A 131 6.08 -16.53 4.81
N GLN A 132 5.77 -17.82 4.84
CA GLN A 132 5.79 -18.66 3.64
C GLN A 132 4.76 -18.19 2.62
N ALA A 133 3.50 -17.98 3.03
CA ALA A 133 2.45 -17.49 2.14
C ALA A 133 2.76 -16.08 1.60
N TYR A 134 3.27 -15.19 2.45
CA TYR A 134 3.63 -13.83 2.10
C TYR A 134 4.74 -13.77 1.05
N THR A 135 5.83 -14.52 1.26
CA THR A 135 6.91 -14.61 0.29
C THR A 135 6.43 -15.24 -1.03
N ALA A 136 5.65 -16.33 -0.95
CA ALA A 136 5.12 -17.00 -2.13
C ALA A 136 4.25 -16.07 -2.98
N ASP A 137 3.29 -15.39 -2.34
CA ASP A 137 2.41 -14.43 -3.00
C ASP A 137 3.19 -13.26 -3.59
N ARG A 138 4.22 -12.75 -2.90
CA ARG A 138 5.02 -11.62 -3.40
C ARG A 138 5.78 -12.00 -4.65
N LEU A 139 6.47 -13.14 -4.63
CA LEU A 139 7.20 -13.64 -5.81
C LEU A 139 6.24 -13.99 -6.94
N ARG A 140 5.02 -14.44 -6.61
CA ARG A 140 3.98 -14.68 -7.60
C ARG A 140 3.51 -13.37 -8.24
N TRP A 141 3.23 -12.32 -7.47
CA TRP A 141 2.93 -10.99 -8.02
C TRP A 141 4.07 -10.44 -8.89
N LEU A 142 5.32 -10.66 -8.47
CA LEU A 142 6.50 -10.30 -9.25
C LEU A 142 6.51 -11.00 -10.64
N ARG A 143 6.11 -12.28 -10.69
CA ARG A 143 6.04 -13.08 -11.92
C ARG A 143 4.80 -12.80 -12.77
N GLU A 144 3.64 -12.60 -12.15
CA GLU A 144 2.37 -12.45 -12.87
C GLU A 144 2.07 -11.01 -13.31
N ARG A 145 2.87 -10.02 -12.88
CA ARG A 145 2.68 -8.64 -13.33
C ARG A 145 2.86 -8.51 -14.84
N PRO A 146 2.09 -7.63 -15.50
CA PRO A 146 2.38 -7.19 -16.86
C PRO A 146 3.78 -6.60 -16.98
N ASP A 147 4.40 -6.76 -18.13
CA ASP A 147 5.79 -6.33 -18.37
C ASP A 147 5.97 -4.80 -18.24
N ASP A 148 4.95 -4.04 -18.63
CA ASP A 148 4.91 -2.58 -18.57
C ASP A 148 4.60 -2.01 -17.18
N VAL A 149 4.38 -2.87 -16.18
CA VAL A 149 4.02 -2.47 -14.82
C VAL A 149 5.21 -2.58 -13.86
N GLY A 150 5.53 -1.47 -13.22
CA GLY A 150 6.44 -1.44 -12.08
C GLY A 150 5.74 -1.83 -10.78
N LEU A 151 6.50 -2.35 -9.81
CA LEU A 151 5.99 -2.72 -8.48
C LEU A 151 6.61 -1.87 -7.39
N ILE A 152 5.76 -1.45 -6.45
CA ILE A 152 6.14 -0.78 -5.22
C ILE A 152 5.83 -1.72 -4.06
N ILE A 153 6.83 -1.96 -3.21
CA ILE A 153 6.68 -2.77 -2.00
C ILE A 153 7.16 -1.94 -0.81
N CYS A 154 6.25 -1.66 0.12
CA CYS A 154 6.56 -1.02 1.39
C CYS A 154 6.51 -2.08 2.50
N THR A 155 7.62 -2.31 3.20
CA THR A 155 7.73 -3.36 4.23
C THR A 155 8.50 -2.86 5.46
N PHE A 156 8.34 -3.53 6.59
CA PHE A 156 8.99 -3.19 7.86
C PHE A 156 10.13 -4.12 8.23
N ASN A 157 10.20 -5.30 7.61
CA ASN A 157 11.19 -6.30 7.97
C ASN A 157 12.29 -6.35 6.92
N ARG A 158 13.51 -6.68 7.38
CA ARG A 158 14.55 -7.16 6.48
C ARG A 158 14.00 -8.36 5.72
N LEU A 159 14.11 -8.30 4.40
CA LEU A 159 13.73 -9.42 3.55
C LEU A 159 14.70 -10.58 3.78
N PRO A 160 14.23 -11.84 3.81
CA PRO A 160 15.09 -13.01 3.70
C PRO A 160 16.01 -12.88 2.48
N ALA A 161 17.23 -13.42 2.58
CA ALA A 161 18.23 -13.30 1.52
C ALA A 161 17.73 -13.83 0.16
N ALA A 162 17.04 -14.97 0.16
CA ALA A 162 16.46 -15.55 -1.05
C ALA A 162 15.39 -14.66 -1.70
N GLU A 163 14.56 -14.01 -0.88
CA GLU A 163 13.55 -13.09 -1.37
C GLU A 163 14.17 -11.82 -1.96
N TRP A 164 15.18 -11.27 -1.29
CA TRP A 164 15.93 -10.14 -1.83
C TRP A 164 16.66 -10.49 -3.12
N ALA A 165 17.27 -11.68 -3.22
CA ALA A 165 17.94 -12.13 -4.42
C ALA A 165 16.98 -12.17 -5.63
N ALA A 166 15.78 -12.71 -5.45
CA ALA A 166 14.76 -12.73 -6.51
C ALA A 166 14.31 -11.32 -6.94
N LEU A 167 14.15 -10.40 -5.99
CA LEU A 167 13.82 -9.00 -6.30
C LEU A 167 14.99 -8.29 -7.02
N ALA A 168 16.22 -8.50 -6.55
CA ALA A 168 17.41 -7.92 -7.16
C ALA A 168 17.62 -8.41 -8.61
N GLN A 169 17.36 -9.70 -8.88
CA GLN A 169 17.37 -10.25 -10.24
C GLN A 169 16.33 -9.57 -11.16
N ALA A 170 15.22 -9.10 -10.59
CA ALA A 170 14.22 -8.31 -11.32
C ALA A 170 14.56 -6.80 -11.41
N GLY A 171 15.80 -6.41 -11.09
CA GLY A 171 16.26 -5.03 -11.13
C GLY A 171 15.75 -4.16 -9.97
N ALA A 172 15.34 -4.77 -8.85
CA ALA A 172 14.78 -4.02 -7.75
C ALA A 172 15.79 -3.07 -7.09
N TRP A 173 15.35 -1.85 -6.84
CA TRP A 173 16.02 -0.86 -6.02
C TRP A 173 15.38 -0.81 -4.63
N ARG A 174 16.17 -0.59 -3.57
CA ARG A 174 15.66 -0.48 -2.19
C ARG A 174 16.27 0.68 -1.43
N VAL A 175 15.51 1.22 -0.49
CA VAL A 175 15.95 2.23 0.48
C VAL A 175 15.32 2.00 1.84
N ALA A 176 16.06 2.27 2.91
CA ALA A 176 15.59 2.19 4.29
C ALA A 176 14.80 3.45 4.70
N ALA A 177 13.72 3.73 3.97
CA ALA A 177 12.80 4.83 4.23
C ALA A 177 11.38 4.46 3.77
N PRO A 178 10.33 5.03 4.37
CA PRO A 178 8.98 4.91 3.81
C PRO A 178 8.84 5.73 2.52
N LEU A 179 8.04 5.22 1.58
CA LEU A 179 7.75 5.93 0.33
C LEU A 179 6.96 7.22 0.63
N ASP A 180 5.96 7.11 1.50
CA ASP A 180 5.18 8.24 2.01
C ASP A 180 5.90 8.91 3.20
N PRO A 181 6.24 10.21 3.12
CA PRO A 181 6.95 10.91 4.18
C PRO A 181 6.11 11.15 5.44
N ARG A 182 4.78 11.05 5.35
CA ARG A 182 3.86 11.26 6.48
C ARG A 182 3.81 10.05 7.39
N ILE A 183 4.27 8.90 6.89
CA ILE A 183 4.41 7.70 7.70
C ILE A 183 5.53 7.97 8.72
N PRO A 184 5.21 8.02 10.02
CA PRO A 184 6.21 8.30 11.02
C PRO A 184 7.25 7.19 11.02
N PRO A 185 8.54 7.52 11.21
CA PRO A 185 9.55 6.50 11.38
C PRO A 185 9.17 5.63 12.59
N VAL A 186 9.37 4.32 12.44
CA VAL A 186 9.02 3.34 13.46
C VAL A 186 10.17 3.24 14.45
N VAL A 187 10.42 4.35 15.14
CA VAL A 187 11.59 4.48 16.02
C VAL A 187 11.35 3.80 17.37
N THR A 188 10.09 3.60 17.76
CA THR A 188 9.75 3.01 19.06
C THR A 188 9.17 1.60 18.94
N PRO A 189 9.60 0.64 19.79
CA PRO A 189 9.06 -0.72 19.81
C PRO A 189 7.54 -0.78 19.97
N ARG A 190 6.94 0.19 20.68
CA ARG A 190 5.48 0.28 20.86
C ARG A 190 4.77 0.63 19.55
N ARG A 191 5.21 1.66 18.83
CA ARG A 191 4.64 2.02 17.53
C ARG A 191 4.86 0.90 16.52
N GLN A 192 6.03 0.25 16.56
CA GLN A 192 6.32 -0.92 15.73
C GLN A 192 5.31 -2.04 15.95
N ARG A 193 5.10 -2.43 17.20
CA ARG A 193 4.14 -3.48 17.56
C ARG A 193 2.73 -3.11 17.11
N THR A 194 2.29 -1.88 17.35
CA THR A 194 0.95 -1.45 16.94
C THR A 194 0.77 -1.48 15.42
N THR A 195 1.75 -0.99 14.66
CA THR A 195 1.69 -0.99 13.20
C THR A 195 1.76 -2.41 12.63
N GLN A 196 2.64 -3.26 13.18
CA GLN A 196 2.74 -4.66 12.79
C GLN A 196 1.46 -5.45 13.08
N LEU A 197 0.88 -5.29 14.28
CA LEU A 197 -0.40 -5.92 14.63
C LEU A 197 -1.54 -5.47 13.71
N ARG A 198 -1.54 -4.19 13.28
CA ARG A 198 -2.56 -3.68 12.35
C ARG A 198 -2.43 -4.25 10.95
N MET A 199 -1.21 -4.43 10.46
CA MET A 199 -0.96 -4.87 9.07
C MET A 199 -0.92 -6.38 8.91
N PHE A 200 -0.47 -7.08 9.94
CA PHE A 200 -0.16 -8.51 9.88
C PHE A 200 -0.90 -9.31 10.94
N GLY A 201 -1.71 -8.71 11.82
CA GLY A 201 -2.34 -9.44 12.94
C GLY A 201 -1.31 -9.95 13.96
N ALA A 202 -1.63 -11.03 14.68
CA ALA A 202 -0.77 -11.56 15.74
C ALA A 202 0.43 -12.41 15.24
N VAL A 203 0.63 -12.57 13.92
CA VAL A 203 1.73 -13.36 13.32
C VAL A 203 3.08 -12.63 13.20
N VAL A 204 3.31 -11.58 13.99
CA VAL A 204 4.61 -10.90 14.02
C VAL A 204 5.29 -11.14 15.36
N SER A 205 6.51 -11.69 15.30
CA SER A 205 7.39 -11.86 16.44
C SER A 205 7.56 -10.55 17.20
N SER A 206 7.22 -10.56 18.48
CA SER A 206 7.38 -9.45 19.42
C SER A 206 8.84 -9.12 19.78
N ARG A 207 9.82 -9.85 19.21
CA ARG A 207 11.21 -9.77 19.64
C ARG A 207 12.17 -9.67 18.46
N ASN A 208 12.54 -8.43 18.15
CA ASN A 208 13.96 -8.09 18.02
C ASN A 208 14.21 -6.71 18.62
N ARG A 209 14.32 -6.64 19.96
CA ARG A 209 14.60 -5.38 20.68
C ARG A 209 15.96 -4.77 20.33
N ARG A 210 16.88 -5.56 19.75
CA ARG A 210 18.24 -5.14 19.38
C ARG A 210 18.31 -4.52 17.98
N HIS A 211 17.31 -4.76 17.14
CA HIS A 211 17.25 -4.23 15.78
C HIS A 211 15.83 -3.73 15.47
N PRO A 212 15.52 -2.45 15.76
CA PRO A 212 14.23 -1.87 15.42
C PRO A 212 14.00 -2.02 13.91
N ALA A 213 12.78 -2.43 13.55
CA ALA A 213 12.46 -2.70 12.16
C ALA A 213 12.16 -1.36 11.47
N THR A 214 12.97 -1.00 10.48
CA THR A 214 12.83 0.25 9.73
C THR A 214 11.96 0.02 8.50
N TRP A 215 11.20 1.04 8.13
CA TRP A 215 10.53 1.04 6.84
C TRP A 215 11.54 0.85 5.71
N THR A 216 11.21 -0.03 4.80
CA THR A 216 11.94 -0.27 3.57
C THR A 216 10.97 -0.09 2.42
N THR A 217 11.36 0.79 1.50
CA THR A 217 10.70 0.93 0.21
C THR A 217 11.52 0.17 -0.82
N ILE A 218 10.84 -0.63 -1.62
CA ILE A 218 11.42 -1.34 -2.74
C ILE A 218 10.64 -0.96 -3.98
N TYR A 219 11.37 -0.57 -5.03
CA TYR A 219 10.82 -0.35 -6.35
C TYR A 219 11.39 -1.39 -7.30
N VAL A 220 10.52 -2.11 -7.98
CA VAL A 220 10.89 -3.00 -9.07
C VAL A 220 10.46 -2.34 -10.38
N PRO A 221 11.40 -2.04 -11.30
CA PRO A 221 11.07 -1.45 -12.58
C PRO A 221 10.18 -2.37 -13.44
N PRO A 222 9.55 -1.83 -14.51
CA PRO A 222 8.91 -2.67 -15.51
C PRO A 222 9.97 -3.59 -16.11
N ARG A 223 9.55 -4.76 -16.61
CA ARG A 223 10.49 -5.62 -17.33
C ARG A 223 10.93 -4.83 -18.57
N ALA A 224 12.22 -4.84 -18.86
CA ALA A 224 12.68 -4.32 -20.13
C ALA A 224 11.94 -5.10 -21.21
N THR A 225 10.98 -4.46 -21.89
CA THR A 225 10.53 -4.94 -23.19
C THR A 225 11.79 -4.96 -24.02
N GLY A 226 12.26 -6.15 -24.39
CA GLY A 226 13.34 -6.25 -25.35
C GLY A 226 13.02 -5.29 -26.49
N SER A 227 13.97 -4.43 -26.84
CA SER A 227 14.00 -3.79 -28.13
C SER A 227 13.86 -4.91 -29.16
N HIS A 228 12.65 -5.13 -29.67
CA HIS A 228 12.46 -5.86 -30.89
C HIS A 228 12.86 -4.89 -32.02
N GLY A 229 14.03 -5.16 -32.61
CA GLY A 229 14.51 -4.49 -33.83
C GLY A 229 15.41 -3.30 -33.56
#